data_AF-A0A0C3RU95-F1
#
_entry.id   AF-A0A0C3RU95-F1
#
_cell.length_a   1.000
_cell.length_b   1.000
_cell.length_c   1.000
_cell.angle_alpha   90.00
_cell.angle_beta   90.00
_cell.angle_gamma   90.00
#
_symmetry.space_group_name_H-M   'P 1'
#
loop_
_entity.id
_entity.type
_entity.pdbx_description
1 polymer ?
#
loop_
_entity_poly.entity_id
_entity_poly.type
_entity_poly.pdbx_seq_one_letter_code
_entity_poly.pdbx_strand_id
1 'polypeptide(L)'
;MSQLDIQAHVNQCVDAIPPTPPRKPPPFNPLNSTASSSKVLKPLSALQPFNTPSRDVKSETKDSVDSPGVFSVLMSSHKENEAWKEAAMAEDRNFRATKANGGRRKAPFYKVMQGMPIAVDAFRYGAIPGVTAYFLTHAHSDHYTNLSGSWKNGPIYCSEGTANLIVHMLGVDRKWVHALPMDVSAVIPNTGGVSVTLIEANHCPGSCLFLFEGVQTVNAGDSAYTSPFVGSKRTFRYLHCGDFRASPQHAMHPAVHGKKLDHVYLDTTYLDPKYCFPPQPQVISACAELAKRLVLGESLAAEGSKNSRVDNFFATRGKSKGKETSKAGMTLVIVGTYSIGKERVVKAIAKALQTKVYSDPRKAAILRCEADSELDAMLTSNPLEAGVHLLPLGTIASDRLKLYLEKWKGHFTKVIGFRPTGWTFTQASGSDTQPSIPSVIAKSQAKSFTWANINPMRASTTNMQLFGVPYSEHSSFFELTCFALSVDWGRMIATVNVGSEASRGKMAKWVEKWEAEKKKRGKVEVVPHRSPDYW
;
A
#
# COMPACT_ATOMS: atom_id res chain seq x y z
N MET A 1 9.65 5.44 18.50
CA MET A 1 9.32 5.50 17.07
C MET A 1 9.17 6.96 16.74
N SER A 2 9.89 7.44 15.74
CA SER A 2 9.67 8.80 15.26
C SER A 2 8.43 8.78 14.35
N GLN A 3 7.66 9.86 14.34
CA GLN A 3 6.56 10.05 13.38
C GLN A 3 7.08 10.08 11.92
N LEU A 4 8.38 10.30 11.74
CA LEU A 4 9.07 10.50 10.47
C LEU A 4 9.23 9.21 9.65
N ASP A 5 9.40 8.04 10.29
CA ASP A 5 9.68 6.78 9.58
C ASP A 5 8.44 6.23 8.86
N ILE A 6 7.30 6.23 9.55
CA ILE A 6 6.00 5.87 8.95
C ILE A 6 5.65 6.92 7.86
N GLN A 7 6.02 8.18 8.09
CA GLN A 7 5.80 9.30 7.14
C GLN A 7 6.61 9.09 5.87
N ALA A 8 7.82 8.57 5.98
CA ALA A 8 8.65 8.24 4.84
C ALA A 8 8.02 7.14 3.97
N HIS A 9 7.41 6.10 4.55
CA HIS A 9 6.77 5.01 3.77
C HIS A 9 5.52 5.50 3.03
N VAL A 10 4.56 6.13 3.71
CA VAL A 10 3.34 6.65 3.04
C VAL A 10 3.65 7.81 2.08
N ASN A 11 4.73 8.56 2.33
CA ASN A 11 5.21 9.56 1.36
C ASN A 11 5.99 8.93 0.19
N GLN A 12 6.50 7.70 0.31
CA GLN A 12 7.08 6.98 -0.83
C GLN A 12 6.01 6.42 -1.77
N CYS A 13 4.77 6.26 -1.30
CA CYS A 13 3.61 6.10 -2.18
C CYS A 13 3.33 7.38 -3.01
N VAL A 14 3.92 8.53 -2.66
CA VAL A 14 3.81 9.78 -3.43
C VAL A 14 4.85 9.76 -4.53
N ASP A 15 4.43 9.55 -5.78
CA ASP A 15 5.30 9.68 -6.95
C ASP A 15 5.99 11.05 -6.95
N ALA A 16 7.33 11.05 -6.93
CA ALA A 16 8.09 12.25 -7.23
C ALA A 16 7.91 12.59 -8.71
N ILE A 17 7.35 13.76 -9.01
CA ILE A 17 7.34 14.33 -10.37
C ILE A 17 8.81 14.44 -10.81
N PRO A 18 9.27 13.68 -11.82
CA PRO A 18 10.58 13.94 -12.39
C PRO A 18 10.52 15.32 -13.05
N PRO A 19 11.46 16.23 -12.77
CA PRO A 19 11.52 17.48 -13.51
C PRO A 19 11.68 17.15 -15.01
N THR A 20 10.84 17.74 -15.84
CA THR A 20 11.03 17.69 -17.29
C THR A 20 12.37 18.33 -17.61
N PRO A 21 13.34 17.62 -18.24
CA PRO A 21 14.56 18.26 -18.67
C PRO A 21 14.21 19.29 -19.76
N PRO A 22 14.81 20.49 -19.75
CA PRO A 22 14.60 21.46 -20.81
C PRO A 22 15.05 20.85 -22.14
N ARG A 23 14.16 20.86 -23.12
CA ARG A 23 14.39 20.34 -24.47
C ARG A 23 15.47 21.22 -25.12
N LYS A 24 16.71 20.74 -25.19
CA LYS A 24 17.77 21.38 -25.99
C LYS A 24 17.54 21.05 -27.48
N PRO A 25 17.66 22.01 -28.40
CA PRO A 25 17.65 21.74 -29.84
C PRO A 25 18.89 20.92 -30.24
N PRO A 26 18.83 20.12 -31.32
CA PRO A 26 19.89 19.19 -31.67
C PRO A 26 21.11 19.95 -32.20
N PRO A 27 22.34 19.62 -31.79
CA PRO A 27 23.52 20.06 -32.50
C PRO A 27 23.91 19.05 -33.59
N PHE A 28 24.34 19.64 -34.70
CA PHE A 28 24.94 19.05 -35.88
C PHE A 28 26.10 18.08 -35.58
N ASN A 29 26.16 16.98 -36.34
CA ASN A 29 27.38 16.16 -36.51
C ASN A 29 28.39 16.89 -37.41
N PRO A 30 29.68 16.60 -37.22
CA PRO A 30 30.42 16.03 -38.35
C PRO A 30 31.21 14.77 -37.98
N LEU A 31 31.41 13.96 -39.02
CA LEU A 31 32.10 12.67 -39.08
C LEU A 31 33.50 12.67 -38.43
N ASN A 32 33.91 11.51 -37.91
CA ASN A 32 35.18 10.92 -38.32
C ASN A 32 35.25 9.41 -38.08
N SER A 33 35.78 8.74 -39.10
CA SER A 33 36.16 7.34 -39.21
C SER A 33 37.30 6.95 -38.27
N THR A 34 37.35 5.70 -37.83
CA THR A 34 38.51 4.80 -38.00
C THR A 34 38.18 3.37 -37.57
N ALA A 35 38.83 2.44 -38.27
CA ALA A 35 38.56 1.01 -38.31
C ALA A 35 39.47 0.19 -37.37
N SER A 36 39.20 -1.13 -37.33
CA SER A 36 40.12 -2.21 -36.93
C SER A 36 40.29 -2.41 -35.41
N SER A 37 40.35 -3.61 -34.83
CA SER A 37 40.74 -4.91 -35.34
C SER A 37 40.11 -6.07 -34.55
N SER A 38 39.89 -7.18 -35.26
CA SER A 38 39.63 -8.54 -34.78
C SER A 38 40.85 -9.17 -34.09
N LYS A 39 40.66 -9.97 -33.03
CA LYS A 39 41.45 -11.19 -32.79
C LYS A 39 40.60 -12.33 -32.24
N VAL A 40 40.96 -13.51 -32.72
CA VAL A 40 40.25 -14.78 -32.78
C VAL A 40 41.09 -15.82 -32.04
N LEU A 41 40.42 -16.68 -31.25
CA LEU A 41 40.70 -18.09 -30.85
C LEU A 41 42.11 -18.49 -30.33
N LYS A 42 42.17 -19.28 -29.25
CA LYS A 42 42.16 -20.77 -29.30
C LYS A 42 42.28 -21.46 -27.90
N PRO A 43 41.94 -22.77 -27.81
CA PRO A 43 41.66 -23.55 -26.58
C PRO A 43 42.75 -24.61 -26.26
N LEU A 44 42.64 -25.34 -25.14
CA LEU A 44 43.17 -26.70 -24.83
C LEU A 44 42.83 -27.02 -23.36
N SER A 45 41.81 -27.80 -23.00
CA SER A 45 41.65 -29.28 -22.94
C SER A 45 42.43 -30.04 -21.84
N ALA A 46 41.65 -30.79 -21.05
CA ALA A 46 41.89 -32.10 -20.41
C ALA A 46 42.80 -32.21 -19.18
N LEU A 47 42.23 -32.73 -18.07
CA LEU A 47 42.55 -34.04 -17.46
C LEU A 47 41.62 -34.31 -16.25
N GLN A 48 40.93 -35.46 -16.27
CA GLN A 48 40.26 -36.15 -15.14
C GLN A 48 41.21 -37.27 -14.62
N PRO A 49 40.80 -38.17 -13.70
CA PRO A 49 40.21 -38.05 -12.35
C PRO A 49 41.08 -38.82 -11.33
N PHE A 50 40.69 -38.99 -10.06
CA PHE A 50 40.76 -40.29 -9.34
C PHE A 50 40.26 -40.22 -7.87
N ASN A 51 39.44 -41.23 -7.54
CA ASN A 51 39.24 -41.99 -6.29
C ASN A 51 38.78 -41.37 -4.96
N THR A 52 37.60 -41.87 -4.57
CA THR A 52 37.07 -42.11 -3.20
C THR A 52 37.87 -43.17 -2.42
N PRO A 53 37.64 -43.29 -1.09
CA PRO A 53 36.83 -44.43 -0.65
C PRO A 53 35.85 -44.16 0.50
N SER A 54 34.86 -45.06 0.55
CA SER A 54 33.69 -45.19 1.43
C SER A 54 33.99 -45.49 2.90
N ARG A 55 33.01 -45.20 3.78
CA ARG A 55 32.73 -46.01 4.98
C ARG A 55 31.22 -46.10 5.22
N ASP A 56 30.74 -47.34 5.24
CA ASP A 56 29.42 -47.79 5.67
C ASP A 56 29.31 -47.83 7.20
N VAL A 57 28.13 -47.48 7.75
CA VAL A 57 27.56 -48.09 8.96
C VAL A 57 26.03 -48.14 8.81
N LYS A 58 25.45 -49.34 8.96
CA LYS A 58 24.01 -49.63 9.06
C LYS A 58 23.50 -49.49 10.50
N SER A 59 22.21 -49.12 10.67
CA SER A 59 21.19 -49.91 11.42
C SER A 59 20.16 -49.08 12.23
N GLU A 60 18.91 -49.11 11.75
CA GLU A 60 17.61 -49.34 12.43
C GLU A 60 17.01 -48.42 13.52
N THR A 61 15.85 -47.83 13.14
CA THR A 61 14.54 -47.70 13.81
C THR A 61 14.39 -47.01 15.18
N LYS A 62 13.59 -45.93 15.21
CA LYS A 62 12.24 -45.88 15.83
C LYS A 62 11.58 -44.51 15.61
N ASP A 63 10.34 -44.54 15.12
CA ASP A 63 9.44 -43.41 15.05
C ASP A 63 9.03 -42.95 16.46
N SER A 64 9.33 -41.70 16.79
CA SER A 64 8.63 -40.96 17.85
C SER A 64 8.41 -39.53 17.39
N VAL A 65 7.13 -39.15 17.27
CA VAL A 65 6.67 -37.80 17.00
C VAL A 65 6.97 -36.95 18.25
N ASP A 66 8.15 -36.34 18.29
CA ASP A 66 8.50 -35.39 19.35
C ASP A 66 7.92 -34.01 19.04
N SER A 67 7.21 -33.47 20.04
CA SER A 67 6.81 -32.07 20.10
C SER A 67 8.03 -31.16 19.94
N PRO A 68 7.92 -30.00 19.26
CA PRO A 68 9.08 -29.15 19.01
C PRO A 68 9.62 -28.60 20.35
N GLY A 69 10.75 -29.15 20.79
CA GLY A 69 11.41 -28.75 22.03
C GLY A 69 11.87 -27.29 21.99
N VAL A 70 12.10 -26.73 23.18
CA VAL A 70 12.59 -25.36 23.42
C VAL A 70 13.80 -25.01 22.55
N PHE A 71 14.67 -25.98 22.24
CA PHE A 71 15.82 -25.80 21.37
C PHE A 71 15.45 -25.51 19.90
N SER A 72 14.38 -26.11 19.37
CA SER A 72 13.89 -25.83 18.01
C SER A 72 13.29 -24.42 17.90
N VAL A 73 12.60 -23.96 18.95
CA VAL A 73 12.08 -22.59 19.04
C VAL A 73 13.21 -21.56 19.16
N LEU A 74 14.26 -21.86 19.94
CA LEU A 74 15.45 -21.00 20.06
C LEU A 74 16.28 -20.95 18.77
N MET A 75 16.44 -22.07 18.06
CA MET A 75 17.16 -22.12 16.79
C MET A 75 16.37 -21.46 15.65
N SER A 76 15.04 -21.57 15.65
CA SER A 76 14.19 -20.86 14.69
C SER A 76 14.17 -19.36 14.95
N SER A 77 14.13 -18.91 16.21
CA SER A 77 14.21 -17.49 16.55
C SER A 77 15.59 -16.88 16.24
N HIS A 78 16.69 -17.63 16.45
CA HIS A 78 18.03 -17.19 16.04
C HIS A 78 18.14 -17.06 14.51
N LYS A 79 17.67 -18.06 13.75
CA LYS A 79 17.66 -18.01 12.27
C LYS A 79 16.78 -16.88 11.74
N GLU A 80 15.67 -16.60 12.40
CA GLU A 80 14.80 -15.48 12.06
C GLU A 80 15.48 -14.12 12.32
N ASN A 81 16.15 -13.96 13.46
CA ASN A 81 16.92 -12.74 13.76
C ASN A 81 18.01 -12.49 12.71
N GLU A 82 18.72 -13.53 12.27
CA GLU A 82 19.70 -13.42 11.18
C GLU A 82 19.03 -13.02 9.86
N ALA A 83 17.89 -13.62 9.50
CA ALA A 83 17.13 -13.24 8.31
C ALA A 83 16.69 -11.76 8.34
N TRP A 84 16.32 -11.25 9.52
CA TRP A 84 15.99 -9.84 9.71
C TRP A 84 17.20 -8.91 9.62
N LYS A 85 18.39 -9.35 10.07
CA LYS A 85 19.64 -8.60 9.87
C LYS A 85 20.01 -8.54 8.39
N GLU A 86 19.93 -9.67 7.67
CA GLU A 86 20.10 -9.74 6.22
C GLU A 86 19.16 -8.79 5.50
N ALA A 87 17.88 -8.81 5.87
CA ALA A 87 16.86 -7.96 5.28
C ALA A 87 17.10 -6.46 5.55
N ALA A 88 17.52 -6.09 6.78
CA ALA A 88 17.85 -4.71 7.10
C ALA A 88 19.03 -4.18 6.25
N MET A 89 20.05 -5.00 6.02
CA MET A 89 21.15 -4.66 5.10
C MET A 89 20.66 -4.56 3.64
N ALA A 90 19.77 -5.46 3.23
CA ALA A 90 19.20 -5.46 1.88
C ALA A 90 18.35 -4.23 1.60
N GLU A 91 17.74 -3.61 2.61
CA GLU A 91 16.92 -2.41 2.46
C GLU A 91 17.69 -1.08 2.58
N ASP A 92 18.99 -1.11 2.95
CA ASP A 92 19.78 0.10 3.15
C ASP A 92 19.78 1.00 1.90
N ARG A 93 19.37 2.26 2.07
CA ARG A 93 19.29 3.26 1.00
C ARG A 93 20.67 3.59 0.43
N ASN A 94 21.72 3.45 1.21
CA ASN A 94 23.10 3.76 0.81
C ASN A 94 23.82 2.58 0.14
N PHE A 95 23.14 1.43 -0.02
CA PHE A 95 23.74 0.27 -0.65
C PHE A 95 24.22 0.56 -2.08
N ARG A 96 25.46 0.13 -2.35
CA ARG A 96 26.10 0.18 -3.66
C ARG A 96 26.35 -1.24 -4.16
N ALA A 97 25.89 -1.53 -5.37
CA ALA A 97 26.16 -2.80 -6.01
C ALA A 97 27.66 -2.97 -6.26
N THR A 98 28.22 -4.10 -5.84
CA THR A 98 29.63 -4.47 -6.08
C THR A 98 29.69 -5.67 -7.03
N LYS A 99 30.79 -5.83 -7.78
CA LYS A 99 31.01 -7.00 -8.64
C LYS A 99 30.97 -8.33 -7.86
N ALA A 100 31.38 -8.31 -6.59
CA ALA A 100 31.35 -9.48 -5.69
C ALA A 100 29.92 -9.96 -5.37
N ASN A 101 28.92 -9.07 -5.37
CA ASN A 101 27.51 -9.41 -5.14
C ASN A 101 26.74 -9.69 -6.45
N GLY A 102 27.45 -10.05 -7.53
CA GLY A 102 26.85 -10.22 -8.85
C GLY A 102 26.28 -8.94 -9.45
N GLY A 103 26.67 -7.77 -8.94
CA GLY A 103 26.19 -6.46 -9.43
C GLY A 103 24.74 -6.14 -9.07
N ARG A 104 24.10 -6.88 -8.16
CA ARG A 104 22.71 -6.64 -7.73
C ARG A 104 22.57 -6.49 -6.21
N ARG A 105 21.41 -5.97 -5.79
CA ARG A 105 20.97 -5.94 -4.39
C ARG A 105 20.34 -7.29 -4.03
N LYS A 106 20.64 -7.83 -2.85
CA LYS A 106 19.98 -9.05 -2.35
C LYS A 106 18.52 -8.79 -2.05
N ALA A 107 17.65 -9.74 -2.36
CA ALA A 107 16.23 -9.66 -2.01
C ALA A 107 16.03 -10.09 -0.54
N PRO A 108 15.31 -9.30 0.29
CA PRO A 108 15.00 -9.68 1.65
C PRO A 108 14.02 -10.86 1.68
N PHE A 109 14.09 -11.69 2.72
CA PHE A 109 13.33 -12.94 2.80
C PHE A 109 11.80 -12.72 2.74
N TYR A 110 11.28 -11.61 3.27
CA TYR A 110 9.84 -11.33 3.27
C TYR A 110 9.28 -10.92 1.89
N LYS A 111 10.14 -10.73 0.88
CA LYS A 111 9.74 -10.47 -0.52
C LYS A 111 9.72 -11.76 -1.37
N VAL A 112 10.17 -12.89 -0.83
CA VAL A 112 10.24 -14.19 -1.54
C VAL A 112 9.42 -15.22 -0.75
N MET A 113 8.49 -15.89 -1.42
CA MET A 113 7.57 -16.81 -0.76
C MET A 113 8.31 -18.08 -0.34
N GLN A 114 8.32 -18.39 0.96
CA GLN A 114 9.20 -19.44 1.49
C GLN A 114 8.92 -20.80 0.83
N GLY A 115 9.95 -21.40 0.21
CA GLY A 115 9.81 -22.69 -0.46
C GLY A 115 9.13 -22.64 -1.83
N MET A 116 8.77 -21.45 -2.34
CA MET A 116 8.17 -21.27 -3.67
C MET A 116 9.07 -20.37 -4.55
N PRO A 117 9.12 -20.57 -5.88
CA PRO A 117 9.92 -19.74 -6.80
C PRO A 117 9.22 -18.40 -7.15
N ILE A 118 8.61 -17.78 -6.15
CA ILE A 118 7.73 -16.61 -6.29
C ILE A 118 8.30 -15.45 -5.48
N ALA A 119 8.39 -14.28 -6.11
CA ALA A 119 8.69 -13.03 -5.43
C ALA A 119 7.54 -12.03 -5.58
N VAL A 120 7.27 -11.25 -4.54
CA VAL A 120 6.20 -10.24 -4.49
C VAL A 120 6.81 -8.87 -4.24
N ASP A 121 6.47 -7.87 -5.06
CA ASP A 121 6.91 -6.48 -4.97
C ASP A 121 8.44 -6.32 -4.87
N ALA A 122 9.16 -7.11 -5.68
CA ALA A 122 10.60 -7.35 -5.57
C ALA A 122 11.39 -6.89 -6.81
N PHE A 123 10.98 -5.78 -7.43
CA PHE A 123 11.51 -5.35 -8.74
C PHE A 123 12.87 -4.64 -8.67
N ARG A 124 13.27 -4.15 -7.49
CA ARG A 124 14.55 -3.45 -7.28
C ARG A 124 15.78 -4.36 -7.15
N TYR A 125 15.60 -5.67 -7.18
CA TYR A 125 16.65 -6.66 -6.86
C TYR A 125 17.25 -7.36 -8.08
N GLY A 126 16.80 -7.01 -9.30
CA GLY A 126 17.23 -7.68 -10.53
C GLY A 126 16.71 -9.11 -10.65
N ALA A 127 17.48 -9.98 -11.31
CA ALA A 127 17.16 -11.41 -11.38
C ALA A 127 17.45 -12.09 -10.03
N ILE A 128 16.38 -12.49 -9.34
CA ILE A 128 16.47 -13.11 -8.01
C ILE A 128 16.71 -14.62 -8.21
N PRO A 129 17.71 -15.24 -7.55
CA PRO A 129 18.03 -16.64 -7.75
C PRO A 129 16.84 -17.57 -7.50
N GLY A 130 16.58 -18.48 -8.44
CA GLY A 130 15.50 -19.47 -8.32
C GLY A 130 14.07 -18.93 -8.42
N VAL A 131 13.88 -17.61 -8.59
CA VAL A 131 12.55 -17.02 -8.82
C VAL A 131 12.19 -17.12 -10.30
N THR A 132 11.00 -17.63 -10.58
CA THR A 132 10.47 -17.79 -11.94
C THR A 132 9.20 -16.98 -12.20
N ALA A 133 8.56 -16.48 -11.14
CA ALA A 133 7.36 -15.65 -11.21
C ALA A 133 7.47 -14.43 -10.27
N TYR A 134 7.26 -13.25 -10.83
CA TYR A 134 7.23 -11.98 -10.09
C TYR A 134 5.79 -11.51 -9.98
N PHE A 135 5.39 -11.05 -8.80
CA PHE A 135 4.06 -10.52 -8.53
C PHE A 135 4.14 -9.06 -8.14
N LEU A 136 3.20 -8.26 -8.64
CA LEU A 136 3.02 -6.87 -8.23
C LEU A 136 1.63 -6.69 -7.63
N THR A 137 1.57 -6.36 -6.34
CA THR A 137 0.31 -6.22 -5.60
C THR A 137 -0.51 -5.03 -6.07
N HIS A 138 0.16 -3.91 -6.36
CA HIS A 138 -0.45 -2.66 -6.81
C HIS A 138 0.59 -1.69 -7.39
N ALA A 139 0.13 -0.62 -8.04
CA ALA A 139 0.98 0.35 -8.75
C ALA A 139 1.39 1.58 -7.89
N HIS A 140 1.98 1.37 -6.71
CA HIS A 140 2.71 2.41 -5.96
C HIS A 140 4.24 2.27 -6.09
N SER A 141 4.93 3.40 -6.05
CA SER A 141 6.33 3.49 -6.48
C SER A 141 7.33 2.70 -5.63
N ASP A 142 7.07 2.56 -4.34
CA ASP A 142 7.85 1.73 -3.42
C ASP A 142 7.70 0.23 -3.67
N HIS A 143 6.59 -0.20 -4.27
CA HIS A 143 6.33 -1.61 -4.62
C HIS A 143 6.89 -1.96 -6.00
N TYR A 144 6.81 -1.04 -6.97
CA TYR A 144 7.38 -1.24 -8.30
C TYR A 144 8.80 -0.67 -8.48
N THR A 145 9.48 -0.23 -7.42
CA THR A 145 10.79 0.46 -7.53
C THR A 145 11.75 -0.24 -8.51
N ASN A 146 12.29 0.51 -9.47
CA ASN A 146 13.14 0.08 -10.60
C ASN A 146 12.47 -0.80 -11.69
N LEU A 147 11.16 -1.02 -11.63
CA LEU A 147 10.40 -1.55 -12.76
C LEU A 147 10.29 -0.49 -13.85
N SER A 148 10.54 -0.89 -15.10
CA SER A 148 10.48 -0.01 -16.27
C SER A 148 10.40 -0.85 -17.56
N GLY A 149 10.32 -0.18 -18.71
CA GLY A 149 10.38 -0.82 -20.03
C GLY A 149 11.62 -1.68 -20.32
N SER A 150 12.70 -1.56 -19.54
CA SER A 150 13.88 -2.43 -19.68
C SER A 150 13.78 -3.75 -18.91
N TRP A 151 12.65 -4.03 -18.25
CA TRP A 151 12.45 -5.25 -17.50
C TRP A 151 12.62 -6.49 -18.38
N LYS A 152 13.34 -7.49 -17.84
CA LYS A 152 13.63 -8.76 -18.53
C LYS A 152 13.90 -9.94 -17.60
N ASN A 153 13.57 -9.80 -16.31
CA ASN A 153 13.97 -10.79 -15.30
C ASN A 153 12.92 -11.89 -15.08
N GLY A 154 11.74 -11.78 -15.69
CA GLY A 154 10.69 -12.80 -15.62
C GLY A 154 9.28 -12.24 -15.83
N PRO A 155 8.27 -13.11 -15.94
CA PRO A 155 6.87 -12.72 -16.04
C PRO A 155 6.39 -12.02 -14.76
N ILE A 156 5.57 -11.00 -14.94
CA ILE A 156 4.94 -10.17 -13.91
C ILE A 156 3.45 -10.50 -13.87
N TYR A 157 2.98 -11.01 -12.75
CA TYR A 157 1.58 -11.32 -12.49
C TYR A 157 0.97 -10.26 -11.58
N CYS A 158 -0.19 -9.75 -11.95
CA CYS A 158 -0.92 -8.73 -11.19
C CYS A 158 -2.38 -8.68 -11.61
N SER A 159 -3.18 -7.81 -11.00
CA SER A 159 -4.54 -7.53 -11.47
C SER A 159 -4.53 -6.79 -12.81
N GLU A 160 -5.66 -6.79 -13.51
CA GLU A 160 -5.82 -6.03 -14.76
C GLU A 160 -5.58 -4.52 -14.58
N GLY A 161 -6.13 -3.92 -13.51
CA GLY A 161 -5.90 -2.50 -13.22
C GLY A 161 -4.42 -2.18 -13.03
N THR A 162 -3.70 -3.01 -12.28
CA THR A 162 -2.25 -2.85 -12.09
C THR A 162 -1.48 -3.04 -13.40
N ALA A 163 -1.85 -4.02 -14.23
CA ALA A 163 -1.25 -4.26 -15.54
C ALA A 163 -1.38 -3.04 -16.45
N ASN A 164 -2.57 -2.45 -16.54
CA ASN A 164 -2.83 -1.25 -17.34
C ASN A 164 -1.95 -0.07 -16.87
N LEU A 165 -1.88 0.13 -15.56
CA LEU A 165 -1.09 1.20 -14.95
C LEU A 165 0.41 1.06 -15.22
N ILE A 166 1.02 -0.11 -15.01
CA ILE A 166 2.48 -0.24 -15.21
C ILE A 166 2.88 -0.20 -16.69
N VAL A 167 2.02 -0.65 -17.61
CA VAL A 167 2.25 -0.50 -19.04
C VAL A 167 2.18 0.98 -19.43
N HIS A 168 1.19 1.72 -18.92
CA HIS A 168 1.03 3.14 -19.23
C HIS A 168 2.09 4.04 -18.57
N MET A 169 2.28 3.89 -17.25
CA MET A 169 3.12 4.78 -16.44
C MET A 169 4.61 4.47 -16.55
N LEU A 170 4.98 3.19 -16.65
CA LEU A 170 6.38 2.73 -16.59
C LEU A 170 6.89 2.19 -17.92
N GLY A 171 6.01 2.06 -18.92
CA GLY A 171 6.36 1.56 -20.24
C GLY A 171 6.80 0.10 -20.25
N VAL A 172 6.36 -0.71 -19.27
CA VAL A 172 6.71 -2.14 -19.20
C VAL A 172 6.20 -2.83 -20.47
N ASP A 173 7.08 -3.60 -21.11
CA ASP A 173 6.72 -4.38 -22.30
C ASP A 173 5.63 -5.41 -21.96
N ARG A 174 4.51 -5.34 -22.69
CA ARG A 174 3.31 -6.17 -22.47
C ARG A 174 3.62 -7.68 -22.46
N LYS A 175 4.67 -8.13 -23.15
CA LYS A 175 5.04 -9.56 -23.16
C LYS A 175 5.42 -10.10 -21.77
N TRP A 176 5.81 -9.22 -20.84
CA TRP A 176 6.14 -9.59 -19.46
C TRP A 176 4.95 -9.45 -18.52
N VAL A 177 3.84 -8.84 -18.93
CA VAL A 177 2.73 -8.50 -18.03
C VAL A 177 1.58 -9.48 -18.25
N HIS A 178 1.24 -10.20 -17.19
CA HIS A 178 0.21 -11.23 -17.17
C HIS A 178 -0.87 -10.86 -16.16
N ALA A 179 -1.92 -10.19 -16.64
CA ALA A 179 -3.07 -9.87 -15.80
C ALA A 179 -3.82 -11.16 -15.42
N LEU A 180 -4.20 -11.26 -14.15
CA LEU A 180 -5.00 -12.34 -13.60
C LEU A 180 -6.38 -11.82 -13.17
N PRO A 181 -7.46 -12.58 -13.40
CA PRO A 181 -8.79 -12.22 -12.90
C PRO A 181 -8.86 -12.25 -11.36
N MET A 182 -9.65 -11.33 -10.79
CA MET A 182 -9.98 -11.34 -9.37
C MET A 182 -10.82 -12.57 -9.01
N ASP A 183 -10.67 -13.07 -7.79
CA ASP A 183 -11.46 -14.15 -7.17
C ASP A 183 -11.48 -15.49 -7.93
N VAL A 184 -10.57 -15.67 -8.89
CA VAL A 184 -10.41 -16.89 -9.69
C VAL A 184 -9.02 -17.48 -9.43
N SER A 185 -8.98 -18.77 -9.11
CA SER A 185 -7.73 -19.50 -8.90
C SER A 185 -7.04 -19.78 -10.25
N ALA A 186 -5.78 -19.39 -10.37
CA ALA A 186 -4.96 -19.59 -11.55
C ALA A 186 -3.65 -20.30 -11.19
N VAL A 187 -3.30 -21.37 -11.93
CA VAL A 187 -2.03 -22.07 -11.77
C VAL A 187 -0.92 -21.28 -12.43
N ILE A 188 0.18 -21.04 -11.70
CA ILE A 188 1.28 -20.21 -12.18
C ILE A 188 2.35 -21.06 -12.86
N PRO A 189 2.70 -20.79 -14.12
CA PRO A 189 3.74 -21.51 -14.85
C PRO A 189 5.08 -21.53 -14.11
N ASN A 190 5.83 -22.64 -14.25
CA ASN A 190 7.18 -22.82 -13.72
C ASN A 190 7.31 -22.68 -12.19
N THR A 191 6.22 -22.88 -11.45
CA THR A 191 6.23 -22.88 -9.97
C THR A 191 6.12 -24.27 -9.34
N GLY A 192 5.96 -25.31 -10.17
CA GLY A 192 5.65 -26.67 -9.73
C GLY A 192 4.21 -26.82 -9.22
N GLY A 193 3.27 -26.08 -9.82
CA GLY A 193 1.84 -26.22 -9.58
C GLY A 193 1.26 -25.31 -8.50
N VAL A 194 1.97 -24.24 -8.11
CA VAL A 194 1.40 -23.24 -7.19
C VAL A 194 0.27 -22.50 -7.90
N SER A 195 -0.91 -22.49 -7.30
CA SER A 195 -2.04 -21.66 -7.72
C SER A 195 -2.09 -20.37 -6.91
N VAL A 196 -2.62 -19.31 -7.51
CA VAL A 196 -2.89 -18.03 -6.84
C VAL A 196 -4.34 -17.63 -7.03
N THR A 197 -4.96 -17.05 -6.01
CA THR A 197 -6.22 -16.31 -6.11
C THR A 197 -5.98 -14.87 -5.70
N LEU A 198 -6.38 -13.92 -6.56
CA LEU A 198 -6.34 -12.48 -6.26
C LEU A 198 -7.60 -12.09 -5.49
N ILE A 199 -7.45 -11.33 -4.41
CA ILE A 199 -8.56 -10.82 -3.59
C ILE A 199 -8.41 -9.30 -3.51
N GLU A 200 -9.50 -8.55 -3.65
CA GLU A 200 -9.46 -7.06 -3.58
C GLU A 200 -8.84 -6.60 -2.24
N ALA A 201 -7.94 -5.61 -2.27
CA ALA A 201 -7.17 -5.21 -1.08
C ALA A 201 -7.74 -4.01 -0.30
N ASN A 202 -8.78 -3.39 -0.82
CA ASN A 202 -9.40 -2.20 -0.28
C ASN A 202 -8.41 -1.03 -0.09
N HIS A 203 -7.32 -1.01 -0.85
CA HIS A 203 -6.26 -0.01 -0.80
C HIS A 203 -6.46 1.05 -1.88
N CYS A 204 -5.91 0.82 -3.07
CA CYS A 204 -6.03 1.68 -4.26
C CYS A 204 -6.60 0.88 -5.47
N PRO A 205 -7.02 1.55 -6.55
CA PRO A 205 -7.53 0.86 -7.74
C PRO A 205 -6.52 -0.17 -8.28
N GLY A 206 -7.00 -1.40 -8.52
CA GLY A 206 -6.17 -2.52 -8.97
C GLY A 206 -5.35 -3.21 -7.87
N SER A 207 -5.38 -2.74 -6.61
CA SER A 207 -4.67 -3.42 -5.52
C SER A 207 -5.30 -4.76 -5.15
N CYS A 208 -4.46 -5.76 -4.85
CA CYS A 208 -4.92 -7.08 -4.48
C CYS A 208 -4.01 -7.78 -3.44
N LEU A 209 -4.65 -8.62 -2.61
CA LEU A 209 -3.97 -9.68 -1.86
C LEU A 209 -3.74 -10.86 -2.81
N PHE A 210 -2.69 -11.63 -2.55
CA PHE A 210 -2.44 -12.91 -3.20
C PHE A 210 -2.56 -14.05 -2.21
N LEU A 211 -3.50 -14.98 -2.45
CA LEU A 211 -3.52 -16.27 -1.77
C LEU A 211 -2.80 -17.30 -2.64
N PHE A 212 -1.57 -17.68 -2.27
CA PHE A 212 -0.82 -18.77 -2.89
C PHE A 212 -1.16 -20.10 -2.21
N GLU A 213 -1.50 -21.11 -3.00
CA GLU A 213 -1.71 -22.48 -2.55
C GLU A 213 -0.85 -23.44 -3.39
N GLY A 214 0.02 -24.21 -2.75
CA GLY A 214 0.89 -25.14 -3.47
C GLY A 214 1.90 -25.86 -2.58
N VAL A 215 2.65 -26.80 -3.16
CA VAL A 215 3.76 -27.48 -2.48
C VAL A 215 5.00 -26.59 -2.49
N GLN A 216 5.93 -26.85 -1.57
CA GLN A 216 7.23 -26.18 -1.60
C GLN A 216 8.20 -26.93 -2.50
N THR A 217 8.70 -26.24 -3.52
CA THR A 217 9.49 -26.83 -4.61
C THR A 217 10.95 -26.38 -4.60
N VAL A 218 11.25 -25.20 -4.05
CA VAL A 218 12.61 -24.66 -4.05
C VAL A 218 12.83 -23.63 -2.96
N ASN A 219 14.04 -23.61 -2.39
CA ASN A 219 14.50 -22.48 -1.60
C ASN A 219 15.06 -21.39 -2.53
N ALA A 220 14.15 -20.58 -3.10
CA ALA A 220 14.50 -19.44 -3.93
C ALA A 220 14.93 -18.23 -3.10
N GLY A 221 15.56 -17.25 -3.75
CA GLY A 221 16.01 -16.01 -3.12
C GLY A 221 17.44 -16.04 -2.59
N ASP A 222 17.75 -15.02 -1.79
CA ASP A 222 19.09 -14.77 -1.26
C ASP A 222 19.28 -15.16 0.20
N SER A 223 18.18 -15.43 0.91
CA SER A 223 18.22 -15.59 2.35
C SER A 223 18.74 -16.98 2.74
N ALA A 224 19.51 -17.02 3.84
CA ALA A 224 19.85 -18.27 4.49
C ALA A 224 18.62 -18.96 5.14
N TYR A 225 17.49 -18.25 5.24
CA TYR A 225 16.24 -18.75 5.80
C TYR A 225 15.52 -19.71 4.83
N THR A 226 15.91 -20.98 4.90
CA THR A 226 15.37 -22.06 4.07
C THR A 226 14.23 -22.79 4.76
N SER A 227 13.31 -23.36 3.96
CA SER A 227 12.27 -24.23 4.49
C SER A 227 12.75 -25.69 4.53
N PRO A 228 12.49 -26.43 5.64
CA PRO A 228 12.77 -27.86 5.71
C PRO A 228 11.74 -28.70 4.94
N PHE A 229 10.65 -28.10 4.43
CA PHE A 229 9.58 -28.82 3.75
C PHE A 229 9.68 -28.80 2.22
N VAL A 230 10.79 -28.30 1.65
CA VAL A 230 11.03 -28.39 0.20
C VAL A 230 11.07 -29.86 -0.23
N GLY A 231 10.27 -30.22 -1.23
CA GLY A 231 10.08 -31.59 -1.68
C GLY A 231 8.95 -32.34 -0.96
N SER A 232 8.34 -31.74 0.06
CA SER A 232 7.14 -32.29 0.71
C SER A 232 5.93 -32.23 -0.22
N LYS A 233 5.02 -33.21 -0.09
CA LYS A 233 3.71 -33.21 -0.77
C LYS A 233 2.65 -32.37 -0.05
N ARG A 234 2.98 -31.78 1.10
CA ARG A 234 2.06 -30.93 1.86
C ARG A 234 1.78 -29.63 1.09
N THR A 235 0.50 -29.29 0.96
CA THR A 235 0.07 -27.97 0.47
C THR A 235 0.27 -26.91 1.56
N PHE A 236 0.92 -25.81 1.18
CA PHE A 236 1.09 -24.61 1.99
C PHE A 236 0.19 -23.50 1.46
N ARG A 237 -0.34 -22.68 2.37
CA ARG A 237 -1.18 -21.51 2.06
C ARG A 237 -0.53 -20.22 2.54
N TYR A 238 -0.17 -19.35 1.62
CA TYR A 238 0.41 -18.04 1.94
C TYR A 238 -0.53 -16.93 1.50
N LEU A 239 -0.96 -16.10 2.44
CA LEU A 239 -1.69 -14.88 2.13
C LEU A 239 -0.70 -13.72 2.18
N HIS A 240 -0.44 -13.12 1.02
CA HIS A 240 0.33 -11.89 0.93
C HIS A 240 -0.61 -10.70 0.84
N CYS A 241 -0.59 -9.85 1.86
CA CYS A 241 -1.56 -8.75 1.95
C CYS A 241 -1.28 -7.63 0.94
N GLY A 242 -0.02 -7.48 0.49
CA GLY A 242 0.40 -6.22 -0.14
C GLY A 242 0.18 -5.07 0.81
N ASP A 243 -0.18 -3.91 0.27
CA ASP A 243 -0.81 -2.85 1.06
C ASP A 243 -2.32 -3.06 1.03
N PHE A 244 -2.95 -3.04 2.20
CA PHE A 244 -4.38 -3.33 2.30
C PHE A 244 -5.05 -2.59 3.45
N ARG A 245 -6.35 -2.35 3.30
CA ARG A 245 -7.22 -1.93 4.40
C ARG A 245 -8.17 -3.05 4.76
N ALA A 246 -7.79 -3.80 5.79
CA ALA A 246 -8.50 -4.95 6.25
C ALA A 246 -9.99 -4.64 6.50
N SER A 247 -10.82 -5.57 6.06
CA SER A 247 -12.28 -5.52 6.20
C SER A 247 -12.81 -6.94 6.47
N PRO A 248 -14.04 -7.07 6.99
CA PRO A 248 -14.69 -8.37 7.18
C PRO A 248 -14.74 -9.21 5.90
N GLN A 249 -14.93 -8.60 4.73
CA GLN A 249 -14.90 -9.29 3.43
C GLN A 249 -13.64 -10.13 3.23
N HIS A 250 -12.47 -9.66 3.63
CA HIS A 250 -11.23 -10.43 3.49
C HIS A 250 -11.24 -11.71 4.34
N ALA A 251 -11.75 -11.63 5.56
CA ALA A 251 -11.83 -12.79 6.48
C ALA A 251 -12.97 -13.76 6.12
N MET A 252 -14.03 -13.23 5.51
CA MET A 252 -15.18 -14.00 5.02
C MET A 252 -15.00 -14.50 3.58
N HIS A 253 -13.95 -14.08 2.87
CA HIS A 253 -13.71 -14.44 1.48
C HIS A 253 -13.65 -15.98 1.35
N PRO A 254 -14.34 -16.61 0.38
CA PRO A 254 -14.41 -18.07 0.28
C PRO A 254 -13.04 -18.77 0.18
N ALA A 255 -12.04 -18.09 -0.38
CA ALA A 255 -10.69 -18.63 -0.47
C ALA A 255 -9.92 -18.57 0.87
N VAL A 256 -10.34 -17.76 1.84
CA VAL A 256 -9.68 -17.54 3.14
C VAL A 256 -10.46 -18.16 4.29
N HIS A 257 -11.78 -17.99 4.29
CA HIS A 257 -12.65 -18.40 5.39
C HIS A 257 -12.54 -19.91 5.66
N GLY A 258 -12.40 -20.28 6.92
CA GLY A 258 -12.28 -21.68 7.36
C GLY A 258 -10.99 -22.40 6.94
N LYS A 259 -10.06 -21.73 6.25
CA LYS A 259 -8.76 -22.31 5.89
C LYS A 259 -7.66 -21.89 6.86
N LYS A 260 -6.76 -22.84 7.17
CA LYS A 260 -5.51 -22.55 7.87
C LYS A 260 -4.49 -21.95 6.89
N LEU A 261 -4.11 -20.70 7.13
CA LEU A 261 -3.04 -19.99 6.43
C LEU A 261 -1.72 -20.28 7.14
N ASP A 262 -0.75 -20.83 6.42
CA ASP A 262 0.56 -21.12 7.01
C ASP A 262 1.30 -19.82 7.31
N HIS A 263 1.39 -18.92 6.32
CA HIS A 263 1.97 -17.59 6.48
C HIS A 263 1.00 -16.50 6.04
N VAL A 264 0.99 -15.40 6.78
CA VAL A 264 0.36 -14.14 6.40
C VAL A 264 1.45 -13.07 6.34
N TYR A 265 1.76 -12.58 5.15
CA TYR A 265 2.66 -11.44 4.96
C TYR A 265 1.82 -10.18 5.08
N LEU A 266 1.91 -9.52 6.24
CA LEU A 266 0.97 -8.51 6.71
C LEU A 266 1.49 -7.09 6.41
N ASP A 267 0.62 -6.22 5.91
CA ASP A 267 0.82 -4.77 5.94
C ASP A 267 0.81 -4.30 7.40
N THR A 268 1.96 -3.81 7.86
CA THR A 268 2.16 -3.37 9.24
C THR A 268 2.36 -1.86 9.34
N THR A 269 1.89 -1.09 8.35
CA THR A 269 2.02 0.38 8.28
C THR A 269 1.59 1.08 9.57
N TYR A 270 0.42 0.72 10.09
CA TYR A 270 -0.16 1.32 11.30
C TYR A 270 -0.36 0.30 12.44
N LEU A 271 0.55 -0.67 12.59
CA LEU A 271 0.55 -1.62 13.70
C LEU A 271 1.04 -0.95 15.01
N ASP A 272 0.25 0.01 15.52
CA ASP A 272 0.41 0.67 16.81
C ASP A 272 -0.96 1.19 17.29
N PRO A 273 -1.37 0.92 18.54
CA PRO A 273 -2.68 1.35 19.08
C PRO A 273 -2.99 2.83 18.98
N LYS A 274 -1.99 3.69 18.74
CA LYS A 274 -2.23 5.10 18.48
C LYS A 274 -2.96 5.37 17.16
N TYR A 275 -3.02 4.41 16.24
CA TYR A 275 -3.61 4.56 14.91
C TYR A 275 -4.96 3.83 14.77
N CYS A 276 -5.98 4.30 15.48
CA CYS A 276 -7.37 3.84 15.32
C CYS A 276 -8.23 4.92 14.66
N PHE A 277 -8.03 5.13 13.36
CA PHE A 277 -8.79 6.09 12.56
C PHE A 277 -10.15 5.52 12.11
N PRO A 278 -11.11 6.39 11.72
CA PRO A 278 -12.47 5.97 11.39
C PRO A 278 -12.57 5.16 10.08
N PRO A 279 -13.68 4.41 9.88
CA PRO A 279 -13.95 3.67 8.63
C PRO A 279 -14.01 4.56 7.39
N GLN A 280 -13.52 4.07 6.24
CA GLN A 280 -13.53 4.84 4.98
C GLN A 280 -14.92 5.34 4.58
N PRO A 281 -16.00 4.54 4.62
CA PRO A 281 -17.32 5.01 4.20
C PRO A 281 -17.81 6.21 5.01
N GLN A 282 -17.54 6.22 6.32
CA GLN A 282 -17.91 7.34 7.18
C GLN A 282 -17.10 8.61 6.86
N VAL A 283 -15.80 8.45 6.62
CA VAL A 283 -14.93 9.59 6.24
C VAL A 283 -15.32 10.15 4.87
N ILE A 284 -15.62 9.28 3.89
CA ILE A 284 -16.06 9.68 2.54
C ILE A 284 -17.36 10.49 2.63
N SER A 285 -18.37 9.97 3.33
CA SER A 285 -19.66 10.64 3.52
C SER A 285 -19.50 11.96 4.27
N ALA A 286 -18.65 12.00 5.30
CA ALA A 286 -18.34 13.22 6.04
C ALA A 286 -17.72 14.31 5.15
N CYS A 287 -16.80 13.95 4.25
CA CYS A 287 -16.19 14.89 3.30
C CYS A 287 -17.21 15.44 2.30
N ALA A 288 -18.03 14.56 1.72
CA ALA A 288 -19.05 14.93 0.74
C ALA A 288 -20.08 15.90 1.36
N GLU A 289 -20.57 15.58 2.56
CA GLU A 289 -21.52 16.41 3.29
C GLU A 289 -20.89 17.75 3.71
N LEU A 290 -19.65 17.75 4.20
CA LEU A 290 -18.96 19.00 4.55
C LEU A 290 -18.75 19.89 3.32
N ALA A 291 -18.32 19.32 2.20
CA ALA A 291 -18.12 20.06 0.96
C ALA A 291 -19.45 20.70 0.50
N LYS A 292 -20.54 19.93 0.51
CA LYS A 292 -21.88 20.41 0.15
C LYS A 292 -22.32 21.57 1.04
N ARG A 293 -22.24 21.42 2.37
CA ARG A 293 -22.60 22.48 3.33
C ARG A 293 -21.82 23.77 3.09
N LEU A 294 -20.50 23.66 2.92
CA LEU A 294 -19.63 24.81 2.72
C LEU A 294 -19.87 25.52 1.38
N VAL A 295 -20.14 24.77 0.31
CA VAL A 295 -20.44 25.34 -1.02
C VAL A 295 -21.82 26.02 -1.02
N LEU A 296 -22.81 25.43 -0.37
CA LEU A 296 -24.18 25.98 -0.28
C LEU A 296 -24.35 27.05 0.80
N GLY A 297 -23.34 27.27 1.66
CA GLY A 297 -23.41 28.23 2.76
C GLY A 297 -24.34 27.79 3.90
N GLU A 298 -24.52 26.48 4.07
CA GLU A 298 -25.31 25.91 5.16
C GLU A 298 -24.60 26.07 6.51
N SER A 299 -25.38 26.10 7.60
CA SER A 299 -24.84 26.19 8.95
C SER A 299 -24.02 24.94 9.31
N LEU A 300 -22.87 25.17 9.94
CA LEU A 300 -22.01 24.14 10.53
C LEU A 300 -22.29 23.92 12.02
N ALA A 301 -23.31 24.57 12.59
CA ALA A 301 -23.77 24.29 13.93
C ALA A 301 -24.39 22.90 13.96
N ALA A 302 -23.73 21.93 14.62
CA ALA A 302 -24.36 20.65 14.93
C ALA A 302 -25.60 20.90 15.77
N GLU A 303 -26.72 20.25 15.45
CA GLU A 303 -27.95 20.32 16.26
C GLU A 303 -27.60 20.00 17.73
N GLY A 304 -27.71 21.00 18.60
CA GLY A 304 -27.46 20.87 20.04
C GLY A 304 -26.11 21.37 20.58
N SER A 305 -25.17 21.85 19.75
CA SER A 305 -23.89 22.39 20.26
C SER A 305 -23.91 23.91 20.40
N LYS A 306 -24.10 24.41 21.64
CA LYS A 306 -24.06 25.85 21.97
C LYS A 306 -22.65 26.46 22.03
N ASN A 307 -21.60 25.79 21.53
CA ASN A 307 -20.23 26.31 21.63
C ASN A 307 -19.30 25.78 20.51
N SER A 308 -19.65 26.00 19.25
CA SER A 308 -18.71 25.78 18.15
C SER A 308 -17.88 27.06 17.91
N ARG A 309 -16.55 26.96 18.04
CA ARG A 309 -15.61 28.04 17.65
C ARG A 309 -15.69 28.39 16.16
N VAL A 310 -16.43 27.62 15.37
CA VAL A 310 -16.63 27.81 13.93
C VAL A 310 -17.58 28.98 13.68
N ASP A 311 -18.56 29.22 14.56
CA ASP A 311 -19.55 30.29 14.39
C ASP A 311 -18.93 31.70 14.45
N ASN A 312 -17.90 31.90 15.28
CA ASN A 312 -17.22 33.20 15.37
C ASN A 312 -16.43 33.57 14.10
N PHE A 313 -16.11 32.59 13.24
CA PHE A 313 -15.43 32.86 11.97
C PHE A 313 -16.40 33.23 10.84
N PHE A 314 -17.68 32.82 10.96
CA PHE A 314 -18.74 33.13 9.99
C PHE A 314 -19.62 34.33 10.40
N ALA A 315 -19.62 34.71 11.68
CA ALA A 315 -20.48 35.77 12.23
C ALA A 315 -20.07 37.22 11.88
N THR A 316 -18.99 37.46 11.13
CA THR A 316 -18.64 38.81 10.64
C THR A 316 -19.33 39.12 9.30
N ARG A 317 -20.66 38.99 9.26
CA ARG A 317 -21.46 39.66 8.23
C ARG A 317 -21.79 41.06 8.75
N GLY A 318 -20.99 42.02 8.30
CA GLY A 318 -21.15 43.43 8.60
C GLY A 318 -22.58 43.92 8.32
N LYS A 319 -23.13 44.65 9.29
CA LYS A 319 -24.17 45.64 9.03
C LYS A 319 -23.52 46.79 8.26
N SER A 320 -23.56 46.75 6.94
CA SER A 320 -23.41 47.94 6.12
C SER A 320 -24.51 47.96 5.05
N LYS A 321 -25.33 49.01 5.12
CA LYS A 321 -26.30 49.39 4.09
C LYS A 321 -25.52 49.88 2.87
N GLY A 322 -25.88 49.41 1.68
CA GLY A 322 -25.61 50.10 0.41
C GLY A 322 -24.77 49.33 -0.62
N LYS A 323 -25.43 49.01 -1.75
CA LYS A 323 -24.93 48.90 -3.14
C LYS A 323 -23.49 48.39 -3.37
N GLU A 324 -23.40 47.14 -3.81
CA GLU A 324 -22.85 46.72 -5.12
C GLU A 324 -23.01 45.19 -5.23
N THR A 325 -23.76 44.72 -6.21
CA THR A 325 -23.87 43.28 -6.51
C THR A 325 -22.59 42.82 -7.19
N SER A 326 -21.52 42.64 -6.40
CA SER A 326 -20.40 41.82 -6.83
C SER A 326 -20.95 40.42 -7.15
N LYS A 327 -20.70 39.92 -8.37
CA LYS A 327 -21.02 38.54 -8.74
C LYS A 327 -20.44 37.64 -7.64
N ALA A 328 -21.29 36.94 -6.90
CA ALA A 328 -20.85 35.97 -5.91
C ALA A 328 -20.07 34.88 -6.66
N GLY A 329 -18.73 34.96 -6.64
CA GLY A 329 -17.90 33.99 -7.35
C GLY A 329 -18.10 32.59 -6.77
N MET A 330 -17.81 31.58 -7.60
CA MET A 330 -18.02 30.19 -7.23
C MET A 330 -16.97 29.73 -6.19
N THR A 331 -17.35 28.76 -5.37
CA THR A 331 -16.43 28.07 -4.46
C THR A 331 -15.85 26.86 -5.17
N LEU A 332 -14.52 26.80 -5.28
CA LEU A 332 -13.81 25.64 -5.83
C LEU A 332 -13.50 24.64 -4.73
N VAL A 333 -13.77 23.35 -4.95
CA VAL A 333 -13.31 22.27 -4.08
C VAL A 333 -12.09 21.60 -4.69
N ILE A 334 -11.06 21.39 -3.87
CA ILE A 334 -9.81 20.74 -4.27
C ILE A 334 -9.60 19.51 -3.40
N VAL A 335 -9.34 18.36 -4.03
CA VAL A 335 -9.03 17.11 -3.33
C VAL A 335 -7.60 16.72 -3.64
N GLY A 336 -6.83 16.48 -2.58
CA GLY A 336 -5.44 16.08 -2.68
C GLY A 336 -5.34 14.59 -2.94
N THR A 337 -4.60 14.21 -3.97
CA THR A 337 -4.45 12.81 -4.39
C THR A 337 -2.98 12.45 -4.59
N TYR A 338 -2.69 11.16 -4.66
CA TYR A 338 -1.43 10.63 -5.21
C TYR A 338 -1.59 10.41 -6.72
N SER A 339 -0.68 9.67 -7.35
CA SER A 339 -0.85 9.26 -8.75
C SER A 339 -2.05 8.34 -8.97
N ILE A 340 -2.33 7.45 -8.02
CA ILE A 340 -3.56 6.65 -7.89
C ILE A 340 -3.99 6.63 -6.42
N GLY A 341 -5.25 6.36 -6.13
CA GLY A 341 -5.78 6.36 -4.77
C GLY A 341 -6.47 7.68 -4.40
N LYS A 342 -7.39 7.58 -3.44
CA LYS A 342 -8.31 8.62 -2.94
C LYS A 342 -9.47 8.98 -3.87
N GLU A 343 -9.64 8.31 -5.02
CA GLU A 343 -10.70 8.57 -6.00
C GLU A 343 -12.10 8.44 -5.38
N ARG A 344 -12.27 7.58 -4.38
CA ARG A 344 -13.52 7.41 -3.62
C ARG A 344 -13.98 8.71 -2.95
N VAL A 345 -13.05 9.51 -2.41
CA VAL A 345 -13.36 10.83 -1.81
C VAL A 345 -13.74 11.84 -2.90
N VAL A 346 -13.00 11.83 -4.02
CA VAL A 346 -13.26 12.68 -5.18
C VAL A 346 -14.67 12.46 -5.71
N LYS A 347 -15.02 11.21 -6.02
CA LYS A 347 -16.34 10.84 -6.57
C LYS A 347 -17.47 11.25 -5.62
N ALA A 348 -17.33 10.99 -4.33
CA ALA A 348 -18.37 11.32 -3.36
C ALA A 348 -18.63 12.84 -3.28
N ILE A 349 -17.57 13.65 -3.24
CA ILE A 349 -17.70 15.11 -3.25
C ILE A 349 -18.32 15.59 -4.57
N ALA A 350 -17.82 15.10 -5.72
CA ALA A 350 -18.32 15.51 -7.04
C ALA A 350 -19.81 15.18 -7.21
N LYS A 351 -20.24 13.98 -6.77
CA LYS A 351 -21.66 13.58 -6.75
C LYS A 351 -22.50 14.47 -5.85
N ALA A 352 -22.04 14.73 -4.62
CA ALA A 352 -22.77 15.57 -3.66
C ALA A 352 -22.95 17.01 -4.15
N LEU A 353 -22.00 17.51 -4.94
CA LEU A 353 -22.03 18.84 -5.57
C LEU A 353 -22.64 18.85 -6.98
N GLN A 354 -23.01 17.68 -7.52
CA GLN A 354 -23.50 17.51 -8.90
C GLN A 354 -22.61 18.20 -9.95
N THR A 355 -21.30 17.98 -9.85
CA THR A 355 -20.32 18.69 -10.67
C THR A 355 -19.32 17.75 -11.34
N LYS A 356 -18.61 18.27 -12.35
CA LYS A 356 -17.52 17.57 -13.02
C LYS A 356 -16.22 17.64 -12.22
N VAL A 357 -15.30 16.77 -12.58
CA VAL A 357 -13.98 16.61 -11.98
C VAL A 357 -12.91 17.01 -13.00
N TYR A 358 -12.04 17.94 -12.62
CA TYR A 358 -10.90 18.34 -13.44
C TYR A 358 -9.59 17.88 -12.81
N SER A 359 -8.67 17.44 -13.67
CA SER A 359 -7.26 17.18 -13.33
C SER A 359 -6.39 17.52 -14.54
N ASP A 360 -5.07 17.61 -14.36
CA ASP A 360 -4.19 17.79 -15.51
C ASP A 360 -4.22 16.57 -16.46
N PRO A 361 -3.85 16.72 -17.74
CA PRO A 361 -3.95 15.64 -18.73
C PRO A 361 -3.20 14.36 -18.34
N ARG A 362 -2.10 14.46 -17.60
CA ARG A 362 -1.32 13.29 -17.15
C ARG A 362 -2.09 12.53 -16.08
N LYS A 363 -2.61 13.20 -15.05
CA LYS A 363 -3.45 12.54 -14.03
C LYS A 363 -4.72 11.96 -14.65
N ALA A 364 -5.37 12.67 -15.58
CA ALA A 364 -6.54 12.14 -16.28
C ALA A 364 -6.26 10.86 -17.09
N ALA A 365 -5.08 10.75 -17.73
CA ALA A 365 -4.67 9.53 -18.43
C ALA A 365 -4.46 8.35 -17.46
N ILE A 366 -3.90 8.60 -16.28
CA ILE A 366 -3.73 7.59 -15.23
C ILE A 366 -5.09 7.11 -14.71
N LEU A 367 -6.01 8.02 -14.38
CA LEU A 367 -7.35 7.67 -13.89
C LEU A 367 -8.13 6.78 -14.88
N ARG A 368 -7.94 6.98 -16.20
CA ARG A 368 -8.56 6.13 -17.22
C ARG A 368 -8.01 4.72 -17.28
N CYS A 369 -6.80 4.48 -16.77
CA CYS A 369 -6.21 3.14 -16.70
C CYS A 369 -6.82 2.30 -15.55
N GLU A 370 -7.51 2.94 -14.60
CA GLU A 370 -8.11 2.28 -13.42
C GLU A 370 -9.43 1.54 -13.74
N ALA A 371 -9.94 1.68 -14.97
CA ALA A 371 -11.21 1.09 -15.42
C ALA A 371 -12.44 1.49 -14.58
N ASP A 372 -12.44 2.68 -13.97
CA ASP A 372 -13.58 3.25 -13.25
C ASP A 372 -14.45 4.09 -14.20
N SER A 373 -15.47 3.47 -14.81
CA SER A 373 -16.37 4.13 -15.77
C SER A 373 -17.15 5.29 -15.15
N GLU A 374 -17.44 5.21 -13.85
CA GLU A 374 -18.14 6.27 -13.14
C GLU A 374 -17.26 7.51 -12.97
N LEU A 375 -15.98 7.32 -12.58
CA LEU A 375 -15.04 8.43 -12.50
C LEU A 375 -14.79 9.04 -13.88
N ASP A 376 -14.57 8.22 -14.91
CA ASP A 376 -14.30 8.72 -16.27
C ASP A 376 -15.44 9.59 -16.81
N ALA A 377 -16.70 9.20 -16.56
CA ALA A 377 -17.87 9.99 -16.92
C ALA A 377 -17.95 11.35 -16.19
N MET A 378 -17.29 11.50 -15.03
CA MET A 378 -17.20 12.76 -14.29
C MET A 378 -16.06 13.65 -14.77
N LEU A 379 -15.06 13.12 -15.48
CA LEU A 379 -13.90 13.90 -15.91
C LEU A 379 -14.28 14.95 -16.97
N THR A 380 -13.63 16.11 -16.90
CA THR A 380 -13.67 17.14 -17.95
C THR A 380 -12.26 17.69 -18.20
N SER A 381 -11.98 18.07 -19.45
CA SER A 381 -10.78 18.82 -19.81
C SER A 381 -10.93 20.33 -19.59
N ASN A 382 -12.16 20.82 -19.38
CA ASN A 382 -12.42 22.23 -19.10
C ASN A 382 -12.45 22.49 -17.59
N PRO A 383 -11.45 23.16 -17.00
CA PRO A 383 -11.40 23.42 -15.56
C PRO A 383 -12.55 24.30 -15.04
N LEU A 384 -13.18 25.11 -15.90
CA LEU A 384 -14.25 26.03 -15.50
C LEU A 384 -15.62 25.34 -15.35
N GLU A 385 -15.78 24.16 -15.96
CA GLU A 385 -16.98 23.31 -15.81
C GLU A 385 -16.95 22.43 -14.56
N ALA A 386 -15.78 22.31 -13.92
CA ALA A 386 -15.55 21.45 -12.77
C ALA A 386 -15.54 22.24 -11.46
N GLY A 387 -16.43 21.89 -10.55
CA GLY A 387 -16.43 22.36 -9.17
C GLY A 387 -15.44 21.59 -8.27
N VAL A 388 -14.90 20.47 -8.76
CA VAL A 388 -13.89 19.66 -8.07
C VAL A 388 -12.62 19.57 -8.91
N HIS A 389 -11.48 20.01 -8.38
CA HIS A 389 -10.16 19.85 -9.00
C HIS A 389 -9.28 18.89 -8.19
N LEU A 390 -8.51 18.04 -8.88
CA LEU A 390 -7.52 17.16 -8.25
C LEU A 390 -6.16 17.80 -8.33
N LEU A 391 -5.45 17.84 -7.19
CA LEU A 391 -4.07 18.29 -7.12
C LEU A 391 -3.22 17.29 -6.33
N PRO A 392 -1.88 17.32 -6.50
CA PRO A 392 -0.99 16.55 -5.65
C PRO A 392 -1.22 16.88 -4.17
N LEU A 393 -1.25 15.86 -3.31
CA LEU A 393 -1.55 16.00 -1.88
C LEU A 393 -0.73 17.11 -1.19
N GLY A 394 0.56 17.24 -1.55
CA GLY A 394 1.48 18.26 -1.04
C GLY A 394 1.05 19.72 -1.32
N THR A 395 0.22 19.96 -2.32
CA THR A 395 -0.29 21.30 -2.66
C THR A 395 -1.24 21.82 -1.57
N ILE A 396 -1.97 20.94 -0.89
CA ILE A 396 -3.02 21.26 0.11
C ILE A 396 -2.42 21.39 1.53
N ALA A 397 -1.19 21.85 1.63
CA ALA A 397 -0.51 22.08 2.91
C ALA A 397 0.20 23.44 2.99
N SER A 398 0.03 24.30 1.98
CA SER A 398 0.85 25.50 1.84
C SER A 398 0.12 26.62 1.08
N ASP A 399 0.78 27.76 0.98
CA ASP A 399 0.39 28.92 0.17
C ASP A 399 0.24 28.61 -1.32
N ARG A 400 0.68 27.42 -1.78
CA ARG A 400 0.47 26.96 -3.16
C ARG A 400 -1.00 26.84 -3.54
N LEU A 401 -1.89 26.57 -2.59
CA LEU A 401 -3.32 26.54 -2.87
C LEU A 401 -3.85 27.94 -3.24
N LYS A 402 -3.31 28.97 -2.59
CA LYS A 402 -3.61 30.37 -2.91
C LYS A 402 -3.14 30.71 -4.32
N LEU A 403 -1.92 30.32 -4.67
CA LEU A 403 -1.39 30.49 -6.04
C LEU A 403 -2.23 29.75 -7.09
N TYR A 404 -2.80 28.59 -6.74
CA TYR A 404 -3.70 27.87 -7.64
C TYR A 404 -5.03 28.60 -7.82
N LEU A 405 -5.64 29.11 -6.74
CA LEU A 405 -6.88 29.90 -6.80
C LEU A 405 -6.70 31.18 -7.62
N GLU A 406 -5.57 31.86 -7.49
CA GLU A 406 -5.25 33.10 -8.22
C GLU A 406 -5.28 32.91 -9.75
N LYS A 407 -4.96 31.71 -10.27
CA LYS A 407 -5.07 31.38 -11.71
C LYS A 407 -6.48 31.51 -12.25
N TRP A 408 -7.49 31.40 -11.39
CA TRP A 408 -8.91 31.39 -11.73
C TRP A 408 -9.64 32.64 -11.23
N LYS A 409 -8.89 33.72 -10.96
CA LYS A 409 -9.44 35.00 -10.52
C LYS A 409 -10.51 35.48 -11.51
N GLY A 410 -11.70 35.80 -10.97
CA GLY A 410 -12.86 36.21 -11.76
C GLY A 410 -13.90 35.10 -11.97
N HIS A 411 -13.53 33.83 -11.76
CA HIS A 411 -14.46 32.69 -11.78
C HIS A 411 -14.67 32.11 -10.38
N PHE A 412 -13.58 31.73 -9.72
CA PHE A 412 -13.59 31.24 -8.33
C PHE A 412 -13.13 32.32 -7.36
N THR A 413 -13.87 32.53 -6.27
CA THR A 413 -13.54 33.52 -5.22
C THR A 413 -13.17 32.87 -3.89
N LYS A 414 -13.52 31.59 -3.71
CA LYS A 414 -13.22 30.80 -2.52
C LYS A 414 -12.68 29.44 -2.92
N VAL A 415 -11.88 28.84 -2.04
CA VAL A 415 -11.38 27.48 -2.22
C VAL A 415 -11.52 26.67 -0.93
N ILE A 416 -11.90 25.40 -1.08
CA ILE A 416 -11.94 24.39 -0.02
C ILE A 416 -10.96 23.29 -0.40
N GLY A 417 -9.92 23.07 0.39
CA GLY A 417 -8.94 22.02 0.17
C GLY A 417 -9.12 20.85 1.14
N PHE A 418 -9.40 19.66 0.62
CA PHE A 418 -9.39 18.42 1.38
C PHE A 418 -8.06 17.71 1.21
N ARG A 419 -7.39 17.40 2.32
CA ARG A 419 -6.17 16.59 2.39
C ARG A 419 -6.50 15.21 2.99
N PRO A 420 -7.03 14.25 2.19
CA PRO A 420 -7.42 12.92 2.65
C PRO A 420 -6.19 12.04 2.89
N THR A 421 -5.80 11.86 4.15
CA THR A 421 -4.69 10.99 4.51
C THR A 421 -4.76 10.53 5.96
N GLY A 422 -4.36 9.27 6.23
CA GLY A 422 -4.27 8.73 7.59
C GLY A 422 -3.43 9.59 8.55
N TRP A 423 -2.48 10.37 8.02
CA TRP A 423 -1.63 11.30 8.77
C TRP A 423 -2.36 12.37 9.57
N THR A 424 -3.53 12.80 9.11
CA THR A 424 -4.25 13.86 9.81
C THR A 424 -4.99 13.33 11.04
N PHE A 425 -4.96 12.01 11.25
CA PHE A 425 -5.50 11.42 12.46
C PHE A 425 -4.64 11.80 13.67
N THR A 426 -5.28 12.43 14.65
CA THR A 426 -4.68 12.71 15.95
C THR A 426 -5.40 11.88 16.99
N GLN A 427 -4.66 11.04 17.72
CA GLN A 427 -5.23 10.31 18.84
C GLN A 427 -5.62 11.29 19.96
N ALA A 428 -6.73 11.03 20.65
CA ALA A 428 -7.15 11.86 21.78
C ALA A 428 -6.11 11.84 22.90
N SER A 429 -5.82 13.01 23.49
CA SER A 429 -4.91 13.16 24.62
C SER A 429 -5.26 12.21 25.77
N GLY A 430 -4.25 11.62 26.41
CA GLY A 430 -4.43 10.67 27.52
C GLY A 430 -4.91 9.28 27.11
N SER A 431 -4.85 8.94 25.81
CA SER A 431 -5.19 7.58 25.37
C SER A 431 -4.18 6.55 25.86
N ASP A 432 -4.69 5.40 26.27
CA ASP A 432 -3.89 4.23 26.65
C ASP A 432 -3.00 3.77 25.48
N THR A 433 -1.72 3.58 25.76
CA THR A 433 -0.70 3.16 24.80
C THR A 433 -0.53 1.64 24.75
N GLN A 434 -1.09 0.91 25.71
CA GLN A 434 -1.13 -0.56 25.74
C GLN A 434 -2.52 -1.10 26.09
N PRO A 435 -3.55 -0.76 25.31
CA PRO A 435 -4.89 -1.22 25.58
C PRO A 435 -5.01 -2.74 25.46
N SER A 436 -5.94 -3.32 26.23
CA SER A 436 -6.33 -4.72 26.06
C SER A 436 -7.05 -4.93 24.72
N ILE A 437 -6.95 -6.13 24.14
CA ILE A 437 -7.61 -6.45 22.87
C ILE A 437 -9.14 -6.23 22.94
N PRO A 438 -9.87 -6.70 23.97
CA PRO A 438 -11.29 -6.39 24.12
C PRO A 438 -11.58 -4.88 24.17
N SER A 439 -10.75 -4.09 24.85
CA SER A 439 -10.91 -2.64 24.93
C SER A 439 -10.73 -1.96 23.57
N VAL A 440 -9.79 -2.42 22.74
CA VAL A 440 -9.58 -1.91 21.38
C VAL A 440 -10.81 -2.14 20.51
N ILE A 441 -11.37 -3.34 20.58
CA ILE A 441 -12.56 -3.73 19.80
C ILE A 441 -13.77 -2.90 20.24
N ALA A 442 -14.09 -2.90 21.53
CA ALA A 442 -15.26 -2.21 22.06
C ALA A 442 -15.22 -0.69 21.79
N LYS A 443 -14.06 -0.05 22.01
CA LYS A 443 -13.91 1.41 21.84
C LYS A 443 -14.05 1.86 20.39
N SER A 444 -13.60 1.04 19.43
CA SER A 444 -13.59 1.43 18.02
C SER A 444 -14.95 1.19 17.36
N GLN A 445 -15.63 0.09 17.71
CA GLN A 445 -16.97 -0.20 17.21
C GLN A 445 -18.01 0.83 17.64
N ALA A 446 -17.88 1.42 18.83
CA ALA A 446 -18.81 2.41 19.35
C ALA A 446 -18.70 3.80 18.69
N LYS A 447 -17.63 4.08 17.94
CA LYS A 447 -17.40 5.42 17.37
C LYS A 447 -18.13 5.61 16.05
N SER A 448 -18.62 6.82 15.84
CA SER A 448 -19.07 7.32 14.54
C SER A 448 -18.19 8.48 14.10
N PHE A 449 -18.12 8.70 12.79
CA PHE A 449 -17.44 9.84 12.20
C PHE A 449 -18.34 10.52 11.19
N THR A 450 -18.48 11.83 11.31
CA THR A 450 -19.35 12.68 10.50
C THR A 450 -18.60 13.96 10.12
N TRP A 451 -19.23 14.81 9.29
CA TRP A 451 -18.68 16.10 8.91
C TRP A 451 -18.30 16.96 10.13
N ALA A 452 -19.04 16.86 11.25
CA ALA A 452 -18.81 17.63 12.47
C ALA A 452 -17.50 17.27 13.18
N ASN A 453 -16.89 16.12 12.84
CA ASN A 453 -15.60 15.71 13.38
C ASN A 453 -14.42 16.28 12.58
N ILE A 454 -14.67 16.86 11.40
CA ILE A 454 -13.65 17.44 10.54
C ILE A 454 -13.49 18.92 10.90
N ASN A 455 -12.29 19.30 11.33
CA ASN A 455 -11.98 20.67 11.74
C ASN A 455 -11.07 21.38 10.71
N PRO A 456 -11.25 22.69 10.49
CA PRO A 456 -10.33 23.46 9.67
C PRO A 456 -8.89 23.42 10.21
N MET A 457 -7.92 23.30 9.32
CA MET A 457 -6.50 23.40 9.62
C MET A 457 -6.14 24.85 9.96
N ARG A 458 -5.07 25.06 10.75
CA ARG A 458 -4.62 26.39 11.21
C ARG A 458 -4.39 27.41 10.09
N ALA A 459 -4.00 26.96 8.90
CA ALA A 459 -3.76 27.82 7.74
C ALA A 459 -5.05 28.24 6.99
N SER A 460 -6.23 27.92 7.52
CA SER A 460 -7.50 28.33 6.93
C SER A 460 -7.75 29.83 7.12
N THR A 461 -8.35 30.45 6.11
CA THR A 461 -8.78 31.85 6.05
C THR A 461 -10.20 31.93 5.50
N THR A 462 -10.81 33.11 5.46
CA THR A 462 -12.18 33.33 4.97
C THR A 462 -12.40 32.86 3.53
N ASN A 463 -11.38 33.01 2.68
CA ASN A 463 -11.47 32.66 1.26
C ASN A 463 -10.76 31.33 0.92
N MET A 464 -10.10 30.71 1.90
CA MET A 464 -9.36 29.46 1.73
C MET A 464 -9.52 28.59 2.97
N GLN A 465 -10.35 27.55 2.89
CA GLN A 465 -10.53 26.60 3.99
C GLN A 465 -9.77 25.31 3.69
N LEU A 466 -9.03 24.80 4.67
CA LEU A 466 -8.21 23.61 4.52
C LEU A 466 -8.63 22.56 5.55
N PHE A 467 -8.83 21.32 5.12
CA PHE A 467 -9.29 20.24 5.98
C PHE A 467 -8.34 19.05 5.90
N GLY A 468 -7.75 18.71 7.04
CA GLY A 468 -7.05 17.44 7.21
C GLY A 468 -8.08 16.35 7.48
N VAL A 469 -8.14 15.33 6.62
CA VAL A 469 -9.17 14.29 6.68
C VAL A 469 -8.51 12.93 6.94
N PRO A 470 -8.89 12.19 8.00
CA PRO A 470 -8.27 10.92 8.38
C PRO A 470 -8.71 9.76 7.47
N TYR A 471 -8.55 9.94 6.15
CA TYR A 471 -8.82 8.92 5.14
C TYR A 471 -7.56 8.10 4.88
N SER A 472 -7.51 6.91 5.47
CA SER A 472 -6.46 5.93 5.22
C SER A 472 -6.88 4.90 4.17
N GLU A 473 -5.93 4.41 3.38
CA GLU A 473 -6.06 3.21 2.52
C GLU A 473 -5.24 2.04 3.07
N HIS A 474 -4.63 2.21 4.25
CA HIS A 474 -4.05 1.12 5.04
C HIS A 474 -4.92 0.86 6.26
N SER A 475 -4.84 -0.37 6.76
CA SER A 475 -5.51 -0.82 7.97
C SER A 475 -5.10 0.00 9.20
N SER A 476 -6.07 0.43 9.99
CA SER A 476 -5.87 0.89 11.36
C SER A 476 -5.44 -0.26 12.25
N PHE A 477 -4.91 0.06 13.44
CA PHE A 477 -4.59 -0.97 14.44
C PHE A 477 -5.81 -1.79 14.86
N PHE A 478 -6.99 -1.15 14.92
CA PHE A 478 -8.26 -1.83 15.18
C PHE A 478 -8.60 -2.83 14.07
N GLU A 479 -8.55 -2.41 12.80
CA GLU A 479 -8.84 -3.27 11.65
C GLU A 479 -7.83 -4.43 11.56
N LEU A 480 -6.54 -4.19 11.79
CA LEU A 480 -5.52 -5.26 11.87
C LEU A 480 -5.80 -6.25 13.00
N THR A 481 -6.20 -5.74 14.18
CA THR A 481 -6.57 -6.59 15.32
C THR A 481 -7.77 -7.47 14.98
N CYS A 482 -8.81 -6.89 14.37
CA CYS A 482 -9.99 -7.64 13.96
C CYS A 482 -9.65 -8.70 12.91
N PHE A 483 -8.85 -8.36 11.90
CA PHE A 483 -8.39 -9.31 10.89
C PHE A 483 -7.58 -10.46 11.50
N ALA A 484 -6.60 -10.15 12.34
CA ALA A 484 -5.74 -11.13 13.00
C ALA A 484 -6.51 -12.13 13.87
N LEU A 485 -7.65 -11.71 14.44
CA LEU A 485 -8.51 -12.57 15.25
C LEU A 485 -9.58 -13.31 14.43
N SER A 486 -9.81 -12.90 13.18
CA SER A 486 -10.85 -13.44 12.29
C SER A 486 -10.34 -14.46 11.29
N VAL A 487 -9.02 -14.64 11.15
CA VAL A 487 -8.41 -15.61 10.22
C VAL A 487 -7.55 -16.64 10.94
N ASP A 488 -7.54 -17.89 10.46
CA ASP A 488 -6.72 -18.93 11.05
C ASP A 488 -5.31 -18.91 10.45
N TRP A 489 -4.40 -18.17 11.08
CA TRP A 489 -3.00 -18.06 10.66
C TRP A 489 -2.04 -18.88 11.55
N GLY A 490 -0.97 -19.39 10.93
CA GLY A 490 0.16 -20.05 11.60
C GLY A 490 1.28 -19.08 11.96
N ARG A 491 1.70 -18.23 11.02
CA ARG A 491 2.69 -17.17 11.25
C ARG A 491 2.32 -15.86 10.56
N MET A 492 2.52 -14.75 11.25
CA MET A 492 2.46 -13.41 10.65
C MET A 492 3.88 -12.88 10.40
N ILE A 493 4.13 -12.39 9.19
CA ILE A 493 5.41 -11.82 8.75
C ILE A 493 5.15 -10.36 8.40
N ALA A 494 5.76 -9.42 9.13
CA ALA A 494 5.64 -8.00 8.84
C ALA A 494 6.33 -7.64 7.52
N THR A 495 5.71 -6.76 6.72
CA THR A 495 6.28 -6.29 5.45
C THR A 495 6.68 -4.81 5.48
N VAL A 496 6.17 -4.05 6.46
CA VAL A 496 6.38 -2.61 6.64
C VAL A 496 6.97 -2.33 8.02
N ASN A 497 7.73 -1.23 8.17
CA ASN A 497 8.36 -0.83 9.43
C ASN A 497 9.35 -1.88 9.99
N VAL A 498 9.98 -2.66 9.10
CA VAL A 498 10.89 -3.76 9.47
C VAL A 498 12.36 -3.36 9.59
N GLY A 499 12.72 -2.13 9.21
CA GLY A 499 14.12 -1.68 9.14
C GLY A 499 14.84 -1.56 10.48
N SER A 500 14.12 -1.43 11.60
CA SER A 500 14.73 -1.34 12.94
C SER A 500 14.28 -2.47 13.86
N GLU A 501 15.23 -3.00 14.65
CA GLU A 501 14.95 -4.05 15.65
C GLU A 501 13.90 -3.62 16.67
N ALA A 502 13.97 -2.37 17.12
CA ALA A 502 13.00 -1.81 18.06
C ALA A 502 11.56 -1.79 17.48
N SER A 503 11.40 -1.50 16.18
CA SER A 503 10.09 -1.57 15.52
C SER A 503 9.60 -3.01 15.40
N ARG A 504 10.46 -3.92 14.93
CA ARG A 504 10.14 -5.36 14.84
C ARG A 504 9.72 -5.94 16.18
N GLY A 505 10.44 -5.63 17.27
CA GLY A 505 10.11 -6.09 18.61
C GLY A 505 8.77 -5.55 19.14
N LYS A 506 8.36 -4.34 18.73
CA LYS A 506 7.02 -3.81 19.08
C LYS A 506 5.91 -4.52 18.33
N MET A 507 6.10 -4.78 17.04
CA MET A 507 5.13 -5.52 16.23
C MET A 507 4.99 -6.97 16.73
N ALA A 508 6.11 -7.63 17.04
CA ALA A 508 6.13 -8.99 17.58
C ALA A 508 5.29 -9.13 18.86
N LYS A 509 5.43 -8.20 19.81
CA LYS A 509 4.61 -8.18 21.05
C LYS A 509 3.11 -8.12 20.79
N TRP A 510 2.67 -7.44 19.73
CA TRP A 510 1.26 -7.38 19.37
C TRP A 510 0.78 -8.64 18.66
N VAL A 511 1.61 -9.23 17.79
CA VAL A 511 1.33 -10.54 17.18
C VAL A 511 1.21 -11.62 18.25
N GLU A 512 2.08 -11.64 19.26
CA GLU A 512 2.00 -12.54 20.43
C GLU A 512 0.69 -12.34 21.21
N LYS A 513 0.28 -11.08 21.43
CA LYS A 513 -1.01 -10.77 22.09
C LYS A 513 -2.21 -11.26 21.26
N TRP A 514 -2.17 -11.11 19.93
CA TRP A 514 -3.22 -11.64 19.06
C TRP A 514 -3.26 -13.17 19.08
N GLU A 515 -2.10 -13.83 19.08
CA GLU A 515 -2.01 -15.28 19.19
C GLU A 515 -2.58 -15.80 20.52
N ALA A 516 -2.22 -15.16 21.63
CA ALA A 516 -2.72 -15.49 22.96
C ALA A 516 -4.24 -15.32 23.06
N GLU A 517 -4.79 -14.23 22.51
CA GLU A 517 -6.23 -13.98 22.46
C GLU A 517 -6.95 -15.00 21.56
N LYS A 518 -6.38 -15.35 20.39
CA LYS A 518 -6.91 -16.40 19.51
C LYS A 518 -6.98 -17.75 20.22
N LYS A 519 -5.92 -18.14 20.94
CA LYS A 519 -5.89 -19.37 21.76
C LYS A 519 -6.96 -19.34 22.86
N LYS A 520 -7.14 -18.20 23.53
CA LYS A 520 -8.16 -18.00 24.57
C LYS A 520 -9.59 -18.16 24.03
N ARG A 521 -9.85 -17.70 22.80
CA ARG A 521 -11.18 -17.85 22.15
C ARG A 521 -11.49 -19.29 21.74
N GLY A 522 -10.48 -20.13 21.54
CA GLY A 522 -10.61 -21.55 21.20
C GLY A 522 -11.07 -21.85 19.77
N LYS A 523 -11.93 -21.01 19.19
CA LYS A 523 -12.36 -21.07 17.78
C LYS A 523 -12.05 -19.76 17.07
N VAL A 524 -11.73 -19.86 15.78
CA VAL A 524 -11.57 -18.68 14.91
C VAL A 524 -12.93 -18.31 14.38
N GLU A 525 -13.47 -17.21 14.90
CA GLU A 525 -14.72 -16.62 14.46
C GLU A 525 -14.46 -15.18 14.02
N VAL A 526 -15.16 -14.75 12.97
CA VAL A 526 -15.02 -13.38 12.48
C VAL A 526 -15.50 -12.43 13.56
N VAL A 527 -14.66 -11.45 13.91
CA VAL A 527 -15.01 -10.42 14.89
C VAL A 527 -16.28 -9.70 14.41
N PRO A 528 -17.29 -9.46 15.29
CA PRO A 528 -18.52 -8.77 14.92
C PRO A 528 -18.22 -7.47 14.18
N HIS A 529 -18.97 -7.18 13.13
CA HIS A 529 -18.73 -6.04 12.26
C HIS A 529 -20.03 -5.29 11.98
N ARG A 530 -19.88 -3.99 11.72
CA ARG A 530 -21.01 -3.11 11.36
C ARG A 530 -21.43 -3.23 9.91
N SER A 531 -20.49 -3.53 9.01
CA SER A 531 -20.72 -3.68 7.57
C SER A 531 -19.71 -4.68 6.98
N PRO A 532 -20.01 -5.42 5.91
CA PRO A 532 -19.01 -6.25 5.22
C PRO A 532 -17.74 -5.46 4.81
N ASP A 533 -17.88 -4.16 4.54
CA ASP A 533 -16.79 -3.30 4.07
C ASP A 533 -15.89 -2.78 5.21
N TYR A 534 -16.33 -2.84 6.47
CA TYR A 534 -15.55 -2.38 7.63
C TYR A 534 -16.09 -2.93 8.97
N TRP A 535 -15.19 -3.14 9.94
CA TRP A 535 -15.57 -3.59 11.30
C TRP A 535 -16.34 -2.55 12.12
#